data_AF-A0A7S2LZW8-F1
#
_entry.id   AF-A0A7S2LZW8-F1
#
_cell.length_a   1.000
_cell.length_b   1.000
_cell.length_c   1.000
_cell.angle_alpha   90.00
_cell.angle_beta   90.00
_cell.angle_gamma   90.00
#
_symmetry.space_group_name_H-M   'P 1'
#
loop_
_entity.id
_entity.type
_entity.pdbx_description
1 polymer ?
#
loop_
_entity_poly.entity_id
_entity_poly.type
_entity_poly.pdbx_seq_one_letter_code
_entity_poly.pdbx_strand_id
1 'polypeptide(L)'
;MALTAGQEELQDGWEKKTSRSDPSQVYFLHQQSGKTQWEPPLKRPRVRAPALAPHLSRSGGVAGAGATASSGDLFAGLPEAASDIAPTKEAQKIPEPQPKPQTHVRALHLLKKHAGSRRPSSWREKVITKSLEEATHLLKEIRKRLVACETKDKLRAEFERLARKESDCGSAQEGGSLGKFGRGTMQPAFEEAAFGLKVDELSGIVSTDSGVHLILRLE
;
A
#
# COMPACT_ATOMS: atom_id res chain seq x y z
N MET A 1 -17.98 -30.80 -30.84
CA MET A 1 -17.24 -30.13 -29.75
C MET A 1 -17.71 -28.68 -29.69
N ALA A 2 -18.39 -28.29 -28.61
CA ALA A 2 -18.63 -26.88 -28.28
C ALA A 2 -18.75 -26.81 -26.75
N LEU A 3 -17.64 -26.48 -26.08
CA LEU A 3 -17.64 -26.16 -24.66
C LEU A 3 -18.35 -24.81 -24.53
N THR A 4 -19.63 -24.84 -24.16
CA THR A 4 -20.41 -23.63 -23.91
C THR A 4 -19.88 -23.01 -22.62
N ALA A 5 -19.17 -21.89 -22.77
CA ALA A 5 -18.61 -21.12 -21.67
C ALA A 5 -19.70 -20.81 -20.64
N GLY A 6 -19.42 -21.10 -19.37
CA GLY A 6 -20.31 -20.78 -18.25
C GLY A 6 -20.63 -19.30 -18.26
N GLN A 7 -21.90 -18.96 -18.47
CA GLN A 7 -22.38 -17.60 -18.32
C GLN A 7 -22.29 -17.25 -16.83
N GLU A 8 -21.32 -16.42 -16.48
CA GLU A 8 -21.14 -15.90 -15.12
C GLU A 8 -22.37 -15.02 -14.76
N GLU A 9 -23.31 -15.58 -14.01
CA GLU A 9 -24.55 -14.90 -13.61
C GLU A 9 -24.27 -13.87 -12.49
N LEU A 10 -24.67 -12.62 -12.71
CA LEU A 10 -24.56 -11.54 -11.73
C LEU A 10 -25.53 -11.76 -10.56
N GLN A 11 -25.19 -11.28 -9.37
CA GLN A 11 -26.05 -11.23 -8.19
C GLN A 11 -27.31 -10.41 -8.48
N ASP A 12 -28.42 -10.81 -7.86
CA ASP A 12 -29.71 -10.14 -8.05
C ASP A 12 -29.59 -8.65 -7.71
N GLY A 13 -30.15 -7.81 -8.57
CA GLY A 13 -30.12 -6.34 -8.41
C GLY A 13 -28.91 -5.63 -9.03
N TRP A 14 -27.95 -6.36 -9.60
CA TRP A 14 -26.79 -5.78 -10.29
C TRP A 14 -26.92 -5.78 -11.80
N GLU A 15 -26.56 -4.65 -12.42
CA GLU A 15 -26.61 -4.47 -13.87
C GLU A 15 -25.22 -4.07 -14.42
N LYS A 16 -24.81 -4.69 -15.52
CA LYS A 16 -23.60 -4.34 -16.26
C LYS A 16 -23.83 -3.07 -17.09
N LYS A 17 -23.02 -2.04 -16.88
CA LYS A 17 -23.04 -0.78 -17.63
C LYS A 17 -21.68 -0.56 -18.30
N THR A 18 -21.70 0.01 -19.50
CA THR A 18 -20.50 0.52 -20.17
C THR A 18 -20.33 2.01 -19.87
N SER A 19 -19.10 2.44 -19.65
CA SER A 19 -18.79 3.86 -19.48
C SER A 19 -19.09 4.60 -20.78
N ARG A 20 -19.73 5.77 -20.67
CA ARG A 20 -20.03 6.61 -21.83
C ARG A 20 -18.78 7.27 -22.43
N SER A 21 -17.74 7.44 -21.62
CA SER A 21 -16.49 8.11 -22.00
C SER A 21 -15.47 7.13 -22.58
N ASP A 22 -15.55 5.86 -22.19
CA ASP A 22 -14.68 4.81 -22.70
C ASP A 22 -15.51 3.52 -22.87
N PRO A 23 -15.91 3.16 -24.10
CA PRO A 23 -16.75 2.00 -24.35
C PRO A 23 -16.04 0.67 -24.04
N SER A 24 -14.72 0.69 -23.80
CA SER A 24 -13.97 -0.48 -23.32
C SER A 24 -14.12 -0.71 -21.81
N GLN A 25 -14.57 0.30 -21.06
CA GLN A 25 -14.67 0.24 -19.61
C GLN A 25 -16.09 -0.18 -19.18
N VAL A 26 -16.17 -1.24 -18.40
CA VAL A 26 -17.43 -1.77 -17.85
C VAL A 26 -17.44 -1.63 -16.34
N TYR A 27 -18.57 -1.20 -15.77
CA TYR A 27 -18.85 -1.22 -14.35
C TYR A 27 -20.19 -1.87 -14.05
N PHE A 28 -20.43 -2.24 -12.80
CA PHE A 28 -21.66 -2.85 -12.31
C PHE A 28 -22.36 -1.88 -11.36
N LEU A 29 -23.64 -1.62 -11.61
CA LEU A 29 -24.48 -0.74 -10.81
C LEU A 29 -25.56 -1.57 -10.11
N HIS A 30 -25.68 -1.42 -8.79
CA HIS A 30 -26.76 -2.02 -8.02
C HIS A 30 -27.99 -1.11 -8.07
N GLN A 31 -29.05 -1.53 -8.76
CA GLN A 31 -30.21 -0.68 -9.07
C GLN A 31 -30.93 -0.15 -7.82
N GLN A 32 -30.94 -0.92 -6.73
CA GLN A 32 -31.71 -0.58 -5.52
C GLN A 32 -30.93 0.28 -4.52
N SER A 33 -29.59 0.25 -4.56
CA SER A 33 -28.74 0.96 -3.59
C SER A 33 -27.92 2.08 -4.23
N GLY A 34 -27.88 2.16 -5.56
CA GLY A 34 -27.06 3.13 -6.30
C GLY A 34 -25.56 2.88 -6.23
N LYS A 35 -25.12 1.77 -5.60
CA LYS A 35 -23.69 1.43 -5.47
C LYS A 35 -23.12 0.99 -6.82
N THR A 36 -21.93 1.48 -7.13
CA THR A 36 -21.16 1.08 -8.34
C THR A 36 -19.90 0.33 -7.95
N GLN A 37 -19.52 -0.67 -8.74
CA GLN A 37 -18.24 -1.37 -8.58
C GLN A 37 -17.70 -1.85 -9.94
N TRP A 38 -16.39 -2.07 -10.04
CA TRP A 38 -15.74 -2.51 -11.28
C TRP A 38 -15.72 -4.03 -11.44
N GLU A 39 -15.72 -4.75 -10.32
CA GLU A 39 -15.67 -6.22 -10.31
C GLU A 39 -17.08 -6.81 -10.46
N PRO A 40 -17.28 -7.85 -11.29
CA PRO A 40 -18.58 -8.48 -11.46
C PRO A 40 -19.03 -9.12 -10.13
N PRO A 41 -20.16 -8.71 -9.55
CA PRO A 41 -20.72 -9.37 -8.37
C PRO A 41 -21.36 -10.68 -8.80
N LEU A 42 -20.58 -11.75 -8.87
CA LEU A 42 -21.06 -13.05 -9.34
C LEU A 42 -21.88 -13.77 -8.27
N LYS A 43 -22.95 -14.45 -8.70
CA LYS A 43 -23.63 -15.43 -7.85
C LYS A 43 -22.70 -16.61 -7.67
N ARG A 44 -22.34 -16.91 -6.42
CA ARG A 44 -21.61 -18.15 -6.13
C ARG A 44 -22.51 -19.32 -6.52
N PRO A 45 -22.07 -20.24 -7.41
CA PRO A 45 -22.84 -21.44 -7.67
C PRO A 45 -23.00 -22.19 -6.35
N ARG A 46 -24.23 -22.64 -6.03
CA ARG A 46 -24.46 -23.56 -4.90
C ARG A 46 -23.72 -24.85 -5.24
N VAL A 47 -22.49 -24.99 -4.77
CA VAL A 47 -21.80 -26.28 -4.75
C VAL A 47 -22.61 -27.16 -3.81
N ARG A 48 -23.37 -28.10 -4.36
CA ARG A 48 -24.05 -29.13 -3.59
C ARG A 48 -22.93 -29.98 -2.97
N ALA A 49 -22.73 -29.88 -1.66
CA ALA A 49 -21.74 -30.68 -0.96
C ALA A 49 -21.96 -32.17 -1.29
N PRO A 50 -20.92 -32.94 -1.66
CA PRO A 50 -21.08 -34.38 -1.81
C PRO A 50 -21.38 -34.98 -0.42
N ALA A 51 -22.46 -35.75 -0.34
CA ALA A 51 -22.84 -36.46 0.87
C ALA A 51 -21.74 -37.46 1.26
N LEU A 52 -21.21 -37.33 2.48
CA LEU A 52 -20.32 -38.31 3.09
C LEU A 52 -21.03 -39.67 3.19
N ALA A 53 -20.51 -40.69 2.52
CA ALA A 53 -20.86 -42.09 2.75
C ALA A 53 -19.84 -42.71 3.73
N PRO A 54 -20.28 -43.56 4.68
CA PRO A 54 -19.39 -44.17 5.66
C PRO A 54 -18.62 -45.36 5.09
N HIS A 55 -17.39 -45.48 5.59
CA HIS A 55 -16.46 -46.61 5.54
C HIS A 55 -17.11 -48.00 5.45
N LEU A 56 -16.66 -48.83 4.51
CA LEU A 56 -16.73 -50.28 4.62
C LEU A 56 -15.46 -50.90 4.02
N SER A 57 -14.78 -51.71 4.85
CA SER A 57 -13.67 -52.60 4.51
C SER A 57 -13.96 -53.48 3.30
N ARG A 58 -12.92 -53.85 2.53
CA ARG A 58 -12.46 -55.25 2.34
C ARG A 58 -11.53 -55.42 1.12
N SER A 59 -10.34 -55.96 1.44
CA SER A 59 -9.42 -56.83 0.69
C SER A 59 -9.36 -56.86 -0.85
N GLY A 60 -8.12 -56.72 -1.36
CA GLY A 60 -7.48 -57.72 -2.22
C GLY A 60 -7.49 -57.46 -3.73
N GLY A 61 -6.33 -57.60 -4.38
CA GLY A 61 -6.25 -57.79 -5.83
C GLY A 61 -5.00 -57.19 -6.48
N VAL A 62 -4.25 -58.03 -7.18
CA VAL A 62 -2.90 -57.85 -7.76
C VAL A 62 -2.93 -57.39 -9.23
N ALA A 63 -1.73 -57.15 -9.79
CA ALA A 63 -1.33 -56.92 -11.20
C ALA A 63 -1.50 -55.48 -11.72
N GLY A 64 -0.61 -54.87 -12.51
CA GLY A 64 0.56 -55.31 -13.27
C GLY A 64 0.64 -54.47 -14.57
N ALA A 65 1.86 -54.17 -15.05
CA ALA A 65 2.21 -53.47 -16.31
C ALA A 65 1.94 -51.94 -16.34
N GLY A 66 2.79 -51.05 -16.88
CA GLY A 66 3.92 -51.18 -17.81
C GLY A 66 3.63 -50.40 -19.09
N ALA A 67 4.36 -49.29 -19.34
CA ALA A 67 4.64 -48.59 -20.63
C ALA A 67 4.91 -47.10 -20.32
N THR A 68 6.06 -46.44 -20.53
CA THR A 68 6.98 -46.27 -21.68
C THR A 68 6.40 -45.53 -22.89
N ALA A 69 6.85 -44.28 -23.10
CA ALA A 69 7.22 -43.62 -24.38
C ALA A 69 7.42 -42.11 -24.08
N SER A 70 8.58 -41.48 -24.32
CA SER A 70 9.20 -41.09 -25.62
C SER A 70 8.30 -40.13 -26.40
N SER A 71 8.69 -39.01 -27.01
CA SER A 71 9.95 -38.40 -27.46
C SER A 71 9.75 -36.85 -27.41
N GLY A 72 10.77 -36.00 -27.43
CA GLY A 72 11.37 -35.42 -28.66
C GLY A 72 10.37 -34.51 -29.41
N ASP A 73 10.66 -33.30 -29.88
CA ASP A 73 11.90 -32.64 -30.28
C ASP A 73 11.56 -31.16 -30.60
N LEU A 74 12.55 -30.29 -30.38
CA LEU A 74 13.04 -29.24 -31.29
C LEU A 74 12.06 -28.56 -32.27
N PHE A 75 11.89 -27.23 -32.12
CA PHE A 75 12.02 -26.36 -33.30
C PHE A 75 12.48 -24.94 -32.92
N ALA A 76 13.49 -24.48 -33.65
CA ALA A 76 14.12 -23.17 -33.61
C ALA A 76 13.32 -22.13 -34.42
N GLY A 77 13.56 -20.84 -34.19
CA GLY A 77 13.27 -19.81 -35.20
C GLY A 77 12.94 -18.42 -34.68
N LEU A 78 13.97 -17.58 -34.49
CA LEU A 78 13.89 -16.13 -34.68
C LEU A 78 13.74 -15.81 -36.18
N PRO A 79 13.07 -14.70 -36.59
CA PRO A 79 13.71 -13.36 -36.69
C PRO A 79 12.78 -12.21 -36.22
N GLU A 80 13.29 -11.20 -35.52
CA GLU A 80 13.88 -9.92 -35.97
C GLU A 80 12.87 -8.83 -36.40
N ALA A 81 13.01 -7.67 -35.71
CA ALA A 81 12.67 -6.30 -36.11
C ALA A 81 11.20 -5.88 -36.29
N ALA A 82 10.68 -5.16 -35.30
CA ALA A 82 9.87 -3.96 -35.52
C ALA A 82 10.07 -2.99 -34.35
N SER A 83 10.75 -1.88 -34.66
CA SER A 83 10.92 -0.71 -33.82
C SER A 83 9.64 0.12 -33.82
N ASP A 84 8.98 0.26 -32.68
CA ASP A 84 8.06 1.36 -32.41
C ASP A 84 8.02 1.66 -30.91
N ILE A 85 8.30 2.93 -30.59
CA ILE A 85 8.44 3.47 -29.24
C ILE A 85 7.06 3.97 -28.80
N ALA A 86 6.44 3.28 -27.84
CA ALA A 86 5.22 3.71 -27.15
C ALA A 86 5.24 3.16 -25.70
N PRO A 87 4.52 3.80 -24.76
CA PRO A 87 5.03 4.14 -23.44
C PRO A 87 5.19 2.93 -22.52
N THR A 88 6.22 3.04 -21.69
CA THR A 88 6.62 2.09 -20.65
C THR A 88 5.41 1.66 -19.82
N LYS A 89 5.04 0.40 -20.02
CA LYS A 89 4.13 -0.41 -19.21
C LYS A 89 4.40 -0.13 -17.73
N GLU A 90 3.50 0.61 -17.10
CA GLU A 90 3.49 0.84 -15.66
C GLU A 90 3.45 -0.53 -14.99
N ALA A 91 4.60 -0.95 -14.46
CA ALA A 91 4.75 -2.20 -13.76
C ALA A 91 3.77 -2.18 -12.59
N GLN A 92 2.70 -2.96 -12.70
CA GLN A 92 1.78 -3.22 -11.61
C GLN A 92 2.60 -3.73 -10.44
N LYS A 93 2.82 -2.84 -9.47
CA LYS A 93 3.51 -3.12 -8.23
C LYS A 93 2.72 -4.23 -7.54
N ILE A 94 3.30 -5.43 -7.48
CA ILE A 94 2.80 -6.54 -6.65
C ILE A 94 2.45 -5.93 -5.29
N PRO A 95 1.21 -6.03 -4.78
CA PRO A 95 0.87 -5.47 -3.49
C PRO A 95 1.81 -6.10 -2.47
N GLU A 96 2.67 -5.27 -1.88
CA GLU A 96 3.59 -5.70 -0.84
C GLU A 96 2.78 -6.41 0.26
N PRO A 97 3.29 -7.52 0.81
CA PRO A 97 2.61 -8.24 1.87
C PRO A 97 2.28 -7.26 3.00
N GLN A 98 0.99 -7.10 3.27
CA GLN A 98 0.49 -6.19 4.30
C GLN A 98 1.20 -6.55 5.62
N PRO A 99 1.96 -5.62 6.23
CA PRO A 99 2.62 -5.90 7.50
C PRO A 99 1.56 -6.31 8.52
N LYS A 100 1.84 -7.34 9.31
CA LYS A 100 0.97 -7.83 10.39
C LYS A 100 0.40 -6.65 11.18
N PRO A 101 -0.87 -6.67 11.62
CA PRO A 101 -1.47 -5.54 12.32
C PRO A 101 -0.65 -5.25 13.58
N GLN A 102 0.14 -4.18 13.52
CA GLN A 102 0.96 -3.79 14.63
C GLN A 102 0.12 -3.03 15.62
N THR A 103 0.30 -3.37 16.90
CA THR A 103 -0.46 -2.75 17.99
C THR A 103 0.13 -1.38 18.35
N HIS A 104 1.44 -1.24 18.22
CA HIS A 104 2.19 -0.04 18.56
C HIS A 104 3.36 0.15 17.61
N VAL A 105 3.73 1.41 17.38
CA VAL A 105 4.95 1.81 16.67
C VAL A 105 5.71 2.83 17.50
N ARG A 106 7.00 2.96 17.25
CA ARG A 106 7.80 4.07 17.77
C ARG A 106 8.40 4.83 16.62
N ALA A 107 8.33 6.14 16.71
CA ALA A 107 8.85 7.00 15.67
C ALA A 107 9.53 8.23 16.26
N LEU A 108 10.48 8.75 15.49
CA LEU A 108 10.93 10.12 15.59
C LEU A 108 10.12 10.98 14.62
N HIS A 109 9.89 12.22 15.00
CA HIS A 109 9.27 13.19 14.10
C HIS A 109 10.00 14.52 14.09
N LEU A 110 9.85 15.25 12.99
CA LEU A 110 10.26 16.62 12.86
C LEU A 110 9.06 17.41 12.36
N LEU A 111 8.60 18.37 13.18
CA LEU A 111 7.45 19.21 12.87
C LEU A 111 7.94 20.60 12.45
N LYS A 112 7.44 21.11 11.34
CA LYS A 112 7.49 22.53 11.01
C LYS A 112 6.08 23.09 10.97
N LYS A 113 5.84 24.12 11.78
CA LYS A 113 4.57 24.82 11.78
C LYS A 113 4.57 25.89 10.70
N HIS A 114 3.37 26.30 10.31
CA HIS A 114 3.11 27.40 9.39
C HIS A 114 1.95 28.25 9.93
N ALA A 115 1.64 29.36 9.28
CA ALA A 115 0.59 30.30 9.69
C ALA A 115 -0.80 29.64 9.81
N GLY A 116 -1.05 28.60 9.01
CA GLY A 116 -2.29 27.82 9.03
C GLY A 116 -2.32 26.66 10.02
N SER A 117 -1.26 26.44 10.81
CA SER A 117 -1.26 25.39 11.84
C SER A 117 -2.20 25.77 12.99
N ARG A 118 -2.88 24.79 13.59
CA ARG A 118 -3.83 24.97 14.71
C ARG A 118 -3.29 25.85 15.85
N ARG A 119 -1.98 25.78 16.10
CA ARG A 119 -1.28 26.64 17.07
C ARG A 119 0.04 27.13 16.47
N PRO A 120 0.07 28.29 15.79
CA PRO A 120 1.23 28.81 15.07
C PRO A 120 2.23 29.48 16.03
N SER A 121 2.63 28.74 17.06
CA SER A 121 3.65 29.12 18.04
C SER A 121 4.41 27.88 18.51
N SER A 122 5.71 28.03 18.74
CA SER A 122 6.59 26.96 19.23
C SER A 122 7.51 27.50 20.32
N TRP A 123 8.32 26.60 20.88
CA TRP A 123 9.39 26.98 21.80
C TRP A 123 10.50 27.80 21.09
N ARG A 124 10.57 27.76 19.76
CA ARG A 124 11.55 28.50 18.93
C ARG A 124 11.03 29.89 18.56
N GLU A 125 9.77 29.95 18.15
CA GLU A 125 9.15 31.16 17.59
C GLU A 125 7.78 31.38 18.24
N LYS A 126 7.59 32.52 18.91
CA LYS A 126 6.32 32.85 19.60
C LYS A 126 5.15 33.00 18.62
N VAL A 127 5.41 33.50 17.41
CA VAL A 127 4.42 33.66 16.34
C VAL A 127 5.06 33.20 15.04
N ILE A 128 4.44 32.21 14.39
CA ILE A 128 4.96 31.60 13.16
C ILE A 128 4.12 32.11 11.99
N THR A 129 4.76 32.91 11.13
CA THR A 129 4.12 33.55 9.97
C THR A 129 4.44 32.88 8.63
N LYS A 130 5.29 31.84 8.65
CA LYS A 130 5.72 31.11 7.44
C LYS A 130 4.54 30.48 6.71
N SER A 131 4.60 30.44 5.38
CA SER A 131 3.59 29.79 4.56
C SER A 131 3.70 28.26 4.63
N LEU A 132 2.64 27.56 4.22
CA LEU A 132 2.65 26.10 4.11
C LEU A 132 3.72 25.61 3.12
N GLU A 133 3.89 26.34 2.01
CA GLU A 133 4.86 26.02 0.96
C GLU A 133 6.29 26.17 1.45
N GLU A 134 6.59 27.24 2.19
CA GLU A 134 7.90 27.46 2.80
C GLU A 134 8.22 26.38 3.82
N ALA A 135 7.28 26.06 4.72
CA ALA A 135 7.46 25.00 5.70
C ALA A 135 7.70 23.64 5.02
N THR A 136 6.96 23.35 3.96
CA THR A 136 7.11 22.14 3.14
C THR A 136 8.47 22.11 2.44
N HIS A 137 8.90 23.23 1.87
CA HIS A 137 10.20 23.34 1.19
C HIS A 137 11.36 23.10 2.16
N LEU A 138 11.32 23.71 3.35
CA LEU A 138 12.30 23.46 4.40
C LEU A 138 12.36 21.98 4.82
N LEU A 139 11.20 21.33 4.96
CA LEU A 139 11.13 19.90 5.26
C LEU A 139 11.68 19.03 4.12
N LYS A 140 11.42 19.40 2.86
CA LYS A 140 11.98 18.72 1.67
C LYS A 140 13.51 18.81 1.65
N GLU A 141 14.07 19.97 1.96
CA GLU A 141 15.53 20.14 2.04
C GLU A 141 16.14 19.30 3.18
N ILE A 142 15.50 19.27 4.35
CA ILE A 142 15.91 18.39 5.45
C ILE A 142 15.84 16.92 5.02
N ARG A 143 14.74 16.51 4.37
CA ARG A 143 14.60 15.14 3.86
C ARG A 143 15.72 14.78 2.90
N LYS A 144 16.08 15.66 1.95
CA LYS A 144 17.18 15.41 1.00
C LYS A 144 18.48 15.12 1.74
N ARG A 145 18.79 15.88 2.80
CA ARG A 145 19.98 15.66 3.64
C ARG A 145 19.94 14.32 4.37
N LEU A 146 18.78 13.91 4.86
CA LEU A 146 18.60 12.63 5.54
C LEU A 146 18.70 11.44 4.58
N VAL A 147 18.14 11.57 3.38
CA VAL A 147 18.24 10.53 2.33
C VAL A 147 19.68 10.38 1.82
N ALA A 148 20.49 11.43 1.88
CA ALA A 148 21.92 11.37 1.54
C ALA A 148 22.75 10.57 2.57
N CYS A 149 22.18 10.19 3.71
CA CYS A 149 22.89 9.36 4.70
C CYS A 149 22.96 7.90 4.24
N GLU A 150 24.17 7.36 4.17
CA GLU A 150 24.41 5.99 3.67
C GLU A 150 24.01 4.90 4.68
N THR A 151 24.05 5.19 5.98
CA THR A 151 23.77 4.22 7.05
C THR A 151 22.60 4.66 7.91
N LYS A 152 21.88 3.67 8.47
CA LYS A 152 20.72 3.89 9.34
C LYS A 152 21.09 4.64 10.62
N ASP A 153 22.23 4.32 11.22
CA ASP A 153 22.71 5.00 12.43
C ASP A 153 23.03 6.48 12.17
N LYS A 154 23.67 6.78 11.03
CA LYS A 154 23.94 8.17 10.61
C LYS A 154 22.63 8.90 10.32
N LEU A 155 21.69 8.25 9.62
CA LEU A 155 20.38 8.81 9.32
C LEU A 155 19.65 9.17 10.62
N ARG A 156 19.64 8.26 11.61
CA ARG A 156 19.00 8.51 12.90
C ARG A 156 19.69 9.62 13.69
N ALA A 157 21.03 9.60 13.80
CA ALA A 157 21.78 10.62 14.51
C ALA A 157 21.56 12.01 13.89
N GLU A 158 21.57 12.09 12.56
CA GLU A 158 21.32 13.33 11.82
C GLU A 158 19.86 13.78 11.96
N PHE A 159 18.90 12.85 11.94
CA PHE A 159 17.49 13.14 12.20
C PHE A 159 17.31 13.76 13.58
N GLU A 160 17.87 13.13 14.63
CA GLU A 160 17.79 13.62 16.00
C GLU A 160 18.44 15.00 16.15
N ARG A 161 19.57 15.24 15.48
CA ARG A 161 20.26 16.53 15.46
C ARG A 161 19.42 17.62 14.79
N LEU A 162 18.84 17.31 13.62
CA LEU A 162 17.97 18.23 12.89
C LEU A 162 16.66 18.48 13.65
N ALA A 163 16.08 17.46 14.29
CA ALA A 163 14.89 17.61 15.11
C ALA A 163 15.13 18.54 16.30
N ARG A 164 16.26 18.40 17.02
CA ARG A 164 16.65 19.32 18.11
C ARG A 164 16.77 20.77 17.64
N LYS A 165 17.31 20.99 16.45
CA LYS A 165 17.58 22.33 15.93
C LYS A 165 16.36 22.99 15.27
N GLU A 166 15.60 22.21 14.52
CA GLU A 166 14.62 22.71 13.57
C GLU A 166 13.16 22.39 13.95
N SER A 167 12.90 21.38 14.79
CA SER A 167 11.51 20.99 15.10
C SER A 167 10.80 22.01 15.99
N ASP A 168 9.57 22.35 15.61
CA ASP A 168 8.68 23.23 16.38
C ASP A 168 7.87 22.48 17.45
N CYS A 169 8.05 21.16 17.57
CA CYS A 169 7.45 20.35 18.64
C CYS A 169 8.33 20.36 19.91
N GLY A 170 7.71 20.17 21.07
CA GLY A 170 8.43 20.02 22.34
C GLY A 170 9.33 18.78 22.39
N SER A 171 9.00 17.74 21.62
CA SER A 171 9.82 16.53 21.43
C SER A 171 11.21 16.82 20.84
N ALA A 172 11.45 18.03 20.33
CA ALA A 172 12.76 18.47 19.87
C ALA A 172 13.86 18.23 20.93
N GLN A 173 13.54 18.40 22.22
CA GLN A 173 14.50 18.18 23.32
C GLN A 173 15.01 16.73 23.34
N GLU A 174 14.15 15.76 23.01
CA GLU A 174 14.45 14.33 22.94
C GLU A 174 14.83 13.86 21.52
N GLY A 175 15.24 14.77 20.62
CA GLY A 175 15.60 14.39 19.25
C GLY A 175 14.41 14.06 18.37
N GLY A 176 13.22 14.56 18.72
CA GLY A 176 11.98 14.30 18.01
C GLY A 176 11.31 12.99 18.40
N SER A 177 11.77 12.30 19.44
CA SER A 177 11.17 11.04 19.91
C SER A 177 9.74 11.25 20.41
N LEU A 178 8.82 10.41 19.94
CA LEU A 178 7.43 10.36 20.42
C LEU A 178 7.16 9.18 21.37
N GLY A 179 8.17 8.34 21.62
CA GLY A 179 7.96 7.07 22.33
C GLY A 179 7.11 6.08 21.53
N LYS A 180 6.59 5.05 22.21
CA LYS A 180 5.68 4.06 21.62
C LYS A 180 4.25 4.58 21.67
N PHE A 181 3.55 4.53 20.54
CA PHE A 181 2.14 4.90 20.46
C PHE A 181 1.35 3.88 19.65
N GLY A 182 0.07 3.72 20.02
CA GLY A 182 -0.89 2.88 19.33
C GLY A 182 -1.80 3.68 18.40
N ARG A 183 -2.70 2.97 17.71
CA ARG A 183 -3.73 3.60 16.88
C ARG A 183 -4.71 4.43 17.72
N GLY A 184 -5.21 5.52 17.16
CA GLY A 184 -6.10 6.48 17.82
C GLY A 184 -5.41 7.49 18.74
N THR A 185 -4.08 7.43 18.89
CA THR A 185 -3.32 8.35 19.77
C THR A 185 -2.86 9.61 19.03
N MET A 186 -2.55 9.49 17.73
CA MET A 186 -2.03 10.57 16.89
C MET A 186 -3.09 11.03 15.88
N GLN A 187 -2.83 12.15 15.18
CA GLN A 187 -3.74 12.61 14.12
C GLN A 187 -3.83 11.58 12.98
N PRO A 188 -4.99 11.41 12.31
CA PRO A 188 -5.20 10.34 11.33
C PRO A 188 -4.14 10.26 10.24
N ALA A 189 -3.79 11.39 9.62
CA ALA A 189 -2.76 11.45 8.57
C ALA A 189 -1.35 11.10 9.08
N PHE A 190 -1.02 11.46 10.32
CA PHE A 190 0.25 11.10 10.94
C PHE A 190 0.31 9.61 11.24
N GLU A 191 -0.77 9.07 11.79
CA GLU A 191 -0.88 7.64 12.10
C GLU A 191 -0.76 6.78 10.84
N GLU A 192 -1.54 7.09 9.81
CA GLU A 192 -1.51 6.34 8.55
C GLU A 192 -0.10 6.27 7.97
N ALA A 193 0.60 7.42 7.95
CA ALA A 193 1.99 7.47 7.52
C ALA A 193 2.91 6.67 8.43
N ALA A 194 2.83 6.82 9.76
CA ALA A 194 3.73 6.14 10.69
C ALA A 194 3.57 4.61 10.65
N PHE A 195 2.34 4.11 10.60
CA PHE A 195 2.05 2.68 10.55
C PHE A 195 2.31 2.07 9.17
N GLY A 196 2.26 2.88 8.10
CA GLY A 196 2.57 2.44 6.73
C GLY A 196 4.07 2.29 6.43
N LEU A 197 4.95 2.88 7.25
CA LEU A 197 6.40 2.81 7.07
C LEU A 197 6.97 1.49 7.59
N LYS A 198 8.08 1.03 7.03
CA LYS A 198 8.89 -0.05 7.60
C LYS A 198 9.81 0.48 8.70
N VAL A 199 10.39 -0.43 9.47
CA VAL A 199 11.40 -0.09 10.48
C VAL A 199 12.62 0.53 9.79
N ASP A 200 13.11 1.65 10.33
CA ASP A 200 14.16 2.52 9.79
C ASP A 200 13.81 3.23 8.47
N GLU A 201 12.53 3.31 8.12
CA GLU A 201 12.07 4.01 6.92
C GLU A 201 11.69 5.48 7.21
N LEU A 202 12.10 6.36 6.30
CA LEU A 202 11.80 7.78 6.34
C LEU A 202 10.56 8.11 5.49
N SER A 203 9.60 8.81 6.08
CA SER A 203 8.31 9.11 5.47
C SER A 203 8.34 10.16 4.38
N GLY A 204 7.24 10.21 3.62
CA GLY A 204 6.66 11.39 2.96
C GLY A 204 6.71 12.68 3.79
N ILE A 205 6.49 13.83 3.15
CA ILE A 205 6.04 15.01 3.90
C ILE A 205 4.57 14.78 4.23
N VAL A 206 4.25 14.74 5.52
CA VAL A 206 2.90 14.47 6.00
C VAL A 206 2.30 15.79 6.51
N SER A 207 1.20 16.21 5.93
CA SER A 207 0.48 17.41 6.38
C SER A 207 -0.57 17.02 7.42
N THR A 208 -0.62 17.76 8.51
CA THR A 208 -1.62 17.61 9.57
C THR A 208 -2.09 18.97 10.06
N ASP A 209 -3.10 19.02 10.92
CA ASP A 209 -3.57 20.29 11.50
C ASP A 209 -2.49 20.98 12.35
N SER A 210 -1.50 20.22 12.84
CA SER A 210 -0.39 20.78 13.61
C SER A 210 0.67 21.43 12.72
N GLY A 211 0.69 21.16 11.42
CA GLY A 211 1.72 21.59 10.49
C GLY A 211 2.21 20.45 9.60
N VAL A 212 3.43 20.58 9.07
CA VAL A 212 4.05 19.57 8.21
C VAL A 212 5.06 18.75 9.00
N HIS A 213 5.05 17.44 8.77
CA HIS A 213 5.80 16.47 9.52
C HIS A 213 6.67 15.61 8.61
N LEU A 214 7.85 15.27 9.12
CA LEU A 214 8.68 14.18 8.63
C LEU A 214 8.79 13.13 9.73
N ILE A 215 8.63 11.86 9.38
CA ILE A 215 8.53 10.75 10.32
C ILE A 215 9.62 9.74 9.98
N LEU A 216 10.35 9.29 11.00
CA LEU A 216 11.28 8.17 10.90
C LEU A 216 10.83 7.09 11.87
N ARG A 217 10.53 5.90 11.35
CA ARG A 217 10.08 4.80 12.18
C ARG A 217 11.24 4.01 12.78
N LEU A 218 11.17 3.70 14.07
CA LEU A 218 12.20 2.96 14.82
C LEU A 218 11.82 1.52 15.17
N GLU A 219 10.53 1.24 15.39
CA GLU A 219 9.97 -0.11 15.60
C GLU A 219 8.55 -0.20 15.08
#